data_AF-A0AAN6MMC2-F1
#
_entry.id   AF-A0AAN6MMC2-F1
#
_cell.length_a   1.000
_cell.length_b   1.000
_cell.length_c   1.000
_cell.angle_alpha   90.00
_cell.angle_beta   90.00
_cell.angle_gamma   90.00
#
_symmetry.space_group_name_H-M   'P 1'
#
loop_
_entity.id
_entity.type
_entity.pdbx_description
1 polymer ?
#
loop_
_entity_poly.entity_id
_entity_poly.type
_entity_poly.pdbx_seq_one_letter_code
_entity_poly.pdbx_strand_id
1 'polypeptide(L)'
;MRQNILLAALSALTVATAQTTNFTINPGAVKPSIRSDWCNAEYNTCGKLCSGNPTANDCDVNTLEYVCTCSNGSAPGLQYYIQSMPT
;
A
#
# COMPACT_ATOMS: atom_id res chain seq x y z
N MET A 1 12.66 60.26 1.98
CA MET A 1 11.73 59.41 2.74
C MET A 1 11.79 58.02 2.13
N ARG A 2 12.35 57.02 2.85
CA ARG A 2 12.46 55.64 2.35
C ARG A 2 11.29 54.85 2.93
N GLN A 3 10.34 54.46 2.09
CA GLN A 3 9.16 53.70 2.47
C GLN A 3 9.54 52.21 2.61
N ASN A 4 9.54 51.69 3.84
CA ASN A 4 9.71 50.26 4.07
C ASN A 4 8.34 49.58 3.89
N ILE A 5 8.12 48.98 2.73
CA ILE A 5 6.94 48.13 2.49
C ILE A 5 7.26 46.73 2.99
N LEU A 6 6.64 46.32 4.09
CA LEU A 6 6.66 44.95 4.59
C LEU A 6 5.67 44.11 3.78
N LEU A 7 6.17 43.21 2.94
CA LEU A 7 5.38 42.22 2.22
C LEU A 7 5.27 40.96 3.08
N ALA A 8 4.13 40.76 3.73
CA ALA A 8 3.80 39.50 4.39
C ALA A 8 3.39 38.47 3.32
N ALA A 9 4.24 37.47 3.08
CA ALA A 9 3.91 36.34 2.21
C ALA A 9 3.04 35.33 2.99
N LEU A 10 1.75 35.25 2.64
CA LEU A 10 0.83 34.25 3.17
C LEU A 10 0.84 33.03 2.23
N SER A 11 1.70 32.07 2.50
CA SER A 11 1.74 30.80 1.75
C SER A 11 0.57 29.92 2.17
N ALA A 12 -0.50 29.89 1.38
CA ALA A 12 -1.57 28.91 1.55
C ALA A 12 -1.07 27.54 1.08
N LEU A 13 -0.70 26.67 2.03
CA LEU A 13 -0.48 25.25 1.75
C LEU A 13 -1.83 24.60 1.47
N THR A 14 -2.12 24.33 0.20
CA THR A 14 -3.22 23.44 -0.18
C THR A 14 -2.80 22.00 0.08
N VAL A 15 -3.30 21.42 1.17
CA VAL A 15 -3.15 19.99 1.43
C VAL A 15 -4.07 19.25 0.46
N ALA A 16 -3.49 18.65 -0.58
CA ALA A 16 -4.20 17.67 -1.40
C ALA A 16 -4.45 16.43 -0.54
N THR A 17 -5.70 16.21 -0.14
CA THR A 17 -6.09 14.96 0.51
C THR A 17 -6.11 13.87 -0.55
N ALA A 18 -5.15 12.93 -0.49
CA ALA A 18 -5.22 11.71 -1.27
C ALA A 18 -6.47 10.94 -0.83
N GLN A 19 -7.49 10.90 -1.68
CA GLN A 19 -8.70 10.13 -1.43
C GLN A 19 -8.34 8.64 -1.51
N THR A 20 -8.21 7.99 -0.36
CA THR A 20 -8.13 6.52 -0.27
C THR A 20 -9.52 5.95 -0.52
N THR A 21 -9.86 5.78 -1.80
CA THR A 21 -11.03 4.99 -2.21
C THR A 21 -10.78 3.55 -1.81
N ASN A 22 -11.35 3.12 -0.67
CA ASN A 22 -11.35 1.73 -0.25
C ASN A 22 -12.33 0.98 -1.18
N PHE A 23 -11.82 0.32 -2.21
CA PHE A 23 -12.66 -0.50 -3.09
C PHE A 23 -12.67 -1.93 -2.59
N THR A 24 -13.84 -2.47 -2.25
CA THR A 24 -13.98 -3.88 -1.91
C THR A 24 -13.98 -4.70 -3.19
N ILE A 25 -12.98 -5.55 -3.36
CA ILE A 25 -12.91 -6.51 -4.47
C ILE A 25 -13.77 -7.71 -4.10
N ASN A 26 -14.64 -8.14 -5.02
CA ASN A 26 -15.31 -9.43 -4.93
C ASN A 26 -14.40 -10.50 -5.57
N PRO A 27 -13.77 -11.41 -4.79
CA PRO A 27 -12.89 -12.42 -5.35
C PRO A 27 -13.60 -13.32 -6.36
N GLY A 28 -14.89 -13.62 -6.16
CA GLY A 28 -15.69 -14.45 -7.06
C GLY A 28 -15.90 -13.85 -8.46
N ALA A 29 -15.75 -12.54 -8.60
CA ALA A 29 -15.82 -11.84 -9.88
C ALA A 29 -14.48 -11.84 -10.65
N VAL A 30 -13.39 -12.28 -10.00
CA VAL A 30 -12.04 -12.30 -10.56
C VAL A 30 -11.66 -13.71 -10.99
N LYS A 31 -11.05 -13.84 -12.18
CA LYS A 31 -10.56 -15.14 -12.69
C LYS A 31 -9.56 -15.75 -11.70
N PRO A 32 -9.62 -17.07 -11.44
CA PRO A 32 -8.70 -17.73 -10.52
C PRO A 32 -7.21 -17.49 -10.82
N SER A 33 -6.82 -17.44 -12.11
CA SER A 33 -5.44 -17.15 -12.51
C SER A 33 -4.97 -15.78 -12.05
N ILE A 34 -5.82 -14.75 -12.18
CA ILE A 34 -5.50 -13.38 -11.75
C ILE A 34 -5.33 -13.30 -10.23
N ARG A 35 -6.20 -14.00 -9.47
CA ARG A 35 -6.08 -14.07 -8.01
C ARG A 35 -4.78 -14.76 -7.59
N SER A 36 -4.42 -15.84 -8.28
CA SER A 36 -3.15 -16.55 -8.07
C SER A 36 -1.94 -15.65 -8.39
N ASP A 37 -2.00 -14.88 -9.47
CA ASP A 37 -0.94 -13.95 -9.84
C ASP A 37 -0.78 -12.85 -8.79
N TRP A 38 -1.88 -12.35 -8.22
CA TRP A 38 -1.80 -11.36 -7.16
C TRP A 38 -1.24 -11.92 -5.84
N CYS A 39 -1.60 -13.15 -5.45
CA CYS A 39 -0.98 -13.80 -4.29
C CYS A 39 0.53 -14.01 -4.51
N ASN A 40 0.94 -14.43 -5.72
CA ASN A 40 2.37 -14.52 -6.05
C ASN A 40 3.07 -13.16 -5.95
N ALA A 41 2.41 -12.08 -6.36
CA ALA A 41 2.95 -10.73 -6.25
C ALA A 41 3.08 -10.28 -4.78
N GLU A 42 2.06 -10.56 -3.96
CA GLU A 42 2.08 -10.34 -2.51
C GLU A 42 3.25 -11.07 -1.85
N TYR A 43 3.44 -12.37 -2.12
CA TYR A 43 4.54 -13.15 -1.55
C TYR A 43 5.92 -12.57 -1.85
N ASN A 44 6.13 -12.16 -3.11
CA ASN A 44 7.39 -11.56 -3.54
C ASN A 44 7.61 -10.19 -2.89
N THR A 45 6.55 -9.39 -2.80
CA THR A 45 6.61 -8.07 -2.19
C THR A 45 6.87 -8.18 -0.68
N CYS A 46 6.15 -9.04 0.03
CA CYS A 46 6.39 -9.30 1.46
C CYS A 46 7.84 -9.77 1.69
N GLY A 47 8.32 -10.72 0.89
CA GLY A 47 9.70 -11.19 0.93
C GLY A 47 10.71 -10.04 0.79
N LYS A 48 10.49 -9.13 -0.15
CA LYS A 48 11.34 -7.95 -0.35
C LYS A 48 11.29 -6.99 0.85
N LEU A 49 10.09 -6.70 1.36
CA LEU A 49 9.90 -5.76 2.48
C LEU A 49 10.46 -6.31 3.79
N CYS A 50 10.42 -7.63 3.98
CA CYS A 50 11.00 -8.32 5.12
C CYS A 50 12.48 -8.71 4.92
N SER A 51 13.16 -8.21 3.90
CA SER A 51 14.57 -8.53 3.61
C SER A 51 14.85 -10.05 3.51
N GLY A 52 13.91 -10.79 2.92
CA GLY A 52 13.96 -12.24 2.74
C GLY A 52 13.62 -13.04 4.00
N ASN A 53 13.15 -12.40 5.08
CA ASN A 53 12.87 -13.06 6.35
C ASN A 53 11.47 -12.73 6.90
N PRO A 54 10.39 -13.08 6.18
CA PRO A 54 9.05 -13.04 6.73
C PRO A 54 8.82 -14.20 7.71
N THR A 55 8.15 -13.93 8.83
CA THR A 55 7.63 -14.93 9.77
C THR A 55 6.24 -15.40 9.41
N ALA A 56 5.47 -14.56 8.70
CA ALA A 56 4.20 -14.91 8.09
C ALA A 56 4.12 -14.26 6.70
N ASN A 57 3.72 -15.05 5.70
CA ASN A 57 3.59 -14.63 4.30
C ASN A 57 2.60 -15.60 3.63
N ASP A 58 1.31 -15.30 3.74
CA ASP A 58 0.23 -16.20 3.27
C ASP A 58 -0.85 -15.40 2.55
N CYS A 59 -1.52 -16.04 1.59
CA CYS A 59 -2.57 -15.45 0.76
C CYS A 59 -3.59 -16.51 0.33
N ASP A 60 -4.85 -16.33 0.71
CA ASP A 60 -5.95 -17.18 0.27
C ASP A 60 -6.50 -16.70 -1.07
N VAL A 61 -6.29 -17.49 -2.11
CA VAL A 61 -6.75 -17.19 -3.47
C VAL A 61 -8.28 -17.12 -3.63
N ASN A 62 -9.06 -17.58 -2.66
CA ASN A 62 -10.52 -17.56 -2.70
C ASN A 62 -11.10 -16.32 -2.02
N THR A 63 -10.47 -15.85 -0.94
CA THR A 63 -10.93 -14.69 -0.17
C THR A 63 -10.12 -13.42 -0.47
N LEU A 64 -8.91 -13.57 -1.02
CA LEU A 64 -7.88 -12.53 -1.14
C LEU A 64 -7.43 -11.95 0.20
N GLU A 65 -7.68 -12.68 1.30
CA GLU A 65 -7.08 -12.37 2.59
C GLU A 65 -5.59 -12.73 2.55
N TYR A 66 -4.75 -11.84 3.07
CA TYR A 66 -3.31 -12.01 3.09
C TYR A 66 -2.72 -11.58 4.43
N VAL A 67 -1.53 -12.11 4.73
CA VAL A 67 -0.74 -11.73 5.89
C VAL A 67 0.71 -11.60 5.50
N CYS A 68 1.33 -10.48 5.89
CA CYS A 68 2.77 -10.29 5.82
C CYS A 68 3.28 -9.79 7.16
N THR A 69 4.17 -10.54 7.77
CA THR A 69 4.85 -10.17 9.03
C THR A 69 6.32 -10.52 8.92
N CYS A 70 7.18 -9.59 9.31
CA CYS A 70 8.63 -9.75 9.28
C CYS A 70 9.17 -10.23 10.64
N SER A 71 10.39 -10.77 10.68
CA SER A 71 11.06 -11.25 11.90
C SER A 71 11.30 -10.20 12.99
N ASN A 72 11.27 -8.92 12.65
CA ASN A 72 11.31 -7.81 13.62
C ASN A 72 9.92 -7.46 14.21
N GLY A 73 8.87 -8.21 13.86
CA GLY A 73 7.49 -8.00 14.30
C GLY A 73 6.71 -6.95 13.50
N SER A 74 7.30 -6.33 12.46
CA SER A 74 6.59 -5.34 11.65
C SER A 74 5.68 -6.02 10.61
N ALA A 75 4.51 -5.43 10.37
CA ALA A 75 3.65 -5.74 9.23
C ALA A 75 3.73 -4.59 8.22
N PRO A 76 4.50 -4.72 7.13
CA PRO A 76 4.68 -3.64 6.18
C PRO A 76 3.38 -3.35 5.41
N GLY A 77 3.14 -2.07 5.09
CA GLY A 77 1.93 -1.65 4.38
C GLY A 77 1.98 -2.04 2.90
N LEU A 78 1.56 -3.25 2.58
CA LEU A 78 1.50 -3.81 1.22
C LEU A 78 0.66 -2.97 0.25
N GLN A 79 -0.32 -2.21 0.77
CA GLN A 79 -1.16 -1.28 0.00
C GLN A 79 -0.39 -0.13 -0.68
N TYR A 80 0.83 0.16 -0.23
CA TYR A 80 1.65 1.25 -0.79
C TYR A 80 2.54 0.81 -1.94
N TYR A 81 2.50 -0.47 -2.32
CA TYR A 81 3.38 -1.05 -3.32
C TYR A 81 2.60 -1.54 -4.54
N ILE A 82 3.09 -1.16 -5.72
CA ILE A 82 2.65 -1.79 -6.96
C ILE A 82 3.13 -3.24 -7.00
N GLN A 83 2.38 -4.13 -7.67
CA GLN A 83 2.64 -5.58 -7.66
C GLN A 83 2.48 -6.20 -6.27
N SER A 84 1.41 -5.80 -5.60
CA SER A 84 0.98 -6.31 -4.31
C SER A 84 -0.50 -6.69 -4.41
N MET A 85 -1.09 -7.09 -3.29
CA MET A 85 -2.53 -7.23 -3.17
C MET A 85 -3.25 -5.93 -3.55
N PRO A 86 -4.29 -5.99 -4.40
CA PRO A 86 -5.09 -4.82 -4.72
C PRO A 86 -5.94 -4.43 -3.50
N THR A 87 -5.76 -3.20 -3.02
CA THR A 87 -6.36 -2.64 -1.79
C THR A 87 -6.98 -1.29 -2.05
#